data_AF-A0A7Y8HMD6-F1
#
_entry.id   AF-A0A7Y8HMD6-F1
#
_cell.length_a   1.000
_cell.length_b   1.000
_cell.length_c   1.000
_cell.angle_alpha   90.00
_cell.angle_beta   90.00
_cell.angle_gamma   90.00
#
_symmetry.space_group_name_H-M   'P 1'
#
loop_
_entity.id
_entity.type
_entity.pdbx_description
1 polymer ?
#
loop_
_entity_poly.entity_id
_entity_poly.type
_entity_poly.pdbx_seq_one_letter_code
_entity_poly.pdbx_strand_id
1 'polypeptide(L)'
;MQYRSVFISDIHLGTKDAKAKSLLEFIKNVECENLFLVGDIIDGWALKRKITWFQSHSDVIQKILRKARKGTNVIYILGNHDEFVKPFLPLQLGDNITILHEYTYYDLNNQKFLVTHGDIFDTITLTKKWLALLGDSAYMFLLSVNKPLNKIRKIVGLKKYWSLSKFVKQNVKKSLMYICEFENIMIKIAKKENFDGII
;
A
#
# COMPACT_ATOMS: atom_id res chain seq x y z
N MET A 1 18.93 13.43 12.40
CA MET A 1 18.19 14.49 11.69
C MET A 1 16.89 14.76 12.46
N GLN A 2 16.44 16.00 12.57
CA GLN A 2 15.23 16.38 13.31
C GLN A 2 14.14 16.81 12.33
N TYR A 3 12.96 16.21 12.43
CA TYR A 3 11.80 16.47 11.56
C TYR A 3 10.56 16.78 12.39
N ARG A 4 9.63 17.59 11.87
CA ARG A 4 8.33 17.78 12.53
C ARG A 4 7.47 16.51 12.44
N SER A 5 7.38 15.90 11.27
CA SER A 5 6.53 14.73 11.06
C SER A 5 7.18 13.75 10.08
N VAL A 6 7.05 12.46 10.36
CA VAL A 6 7.60 11.36 9.58
C VAL A 6 6.48 10.38 9.29
N PHE A 7 6.31 10.00 8.03
CA PHE A 7 5.27 9.07 7.56
C PHE A 7 5.94 7.80 7.06
N ILE A 8 5.46 6.64 7.50
CA ILE A 8 5.97 5.31 7.12
C ILE A 8 4.77 4.40 6.87
N SER A 9 4.74 3.70 5.73
CA SER A 9 3.69 2.76 5.34
C SER A 9 4.28 1.41 4.90
N ASP A 10 3.41 0.40 4.72
CA ASP A 10 3.67 -0.84 3.96
C ASP A 10 4.92 -1.62 4.43
N ILE A 11 5.06 -1.76 5.74
CA ILE A 11 6.21 -2.48 6.34
C ILE A 11 5.99 -3.99 6.37
N HIS A 12 4.75 -4.42 6.61
CA HIS A 12 4.30 -5.81 6.72
C HIS A 12 5.13 -6.67 7.68
N LEU A 13 5.35 -6.19 8.92
CA LEU A 13 5.97 -6.99 9.98
C LEU A 13 5.18 -8.27 10.20
N GLY A 14 5.87 -9.41 10.20
CA GLY A 14 5.24 -10.74 10.20
C GLY A 14 5.42 -11.51 8.89
N THR A 15 5.90 -10.84 7.84
CA THR A 15 6.38 -11.47 6.60
C THR A 15 7.90 -11.67 6.61
N LYS A 16 8.42 -12.48 5.68
CA LYS A 16 9.87 -12.67 5.51
C LYS A 16 10.56 -11.53 4.79
N ASP A 17 9.82 -10.85 3.93
CA ASP A 17 10.34 -9.83 3.03
C ASP A 17 10.32 -8.43 3.67
N ALA A 18 9.73 -8.30 4.87
CA ALA A 18 9.74 -7.09 5.67
C ALA A 18 11.17 -6.58 5.88
N LYS A 19 11.43 -5.33 5.44
CA LYS A 19 12.74 -4.66 5.59
C LYS A 19 12.95 -4.10 7.00
N ALA A 20 12.64 -4.90 8.03
CA ALA A 20 12.61 -4.47 9.42
C ALA A 20 13.96 -3.96 9.94
N LYS A 21 15.09 -4.52 9.49
CA LYS A 21 16.43 -4.05 9.89
C LYS A 21 16.71 -2.64 9.37
N SER A 22 16.42 -2.39 8.08
CA SER A 22 16.57 -1.06 7.48
C SER A 22 15.65 -0.03 8.13
N LEU A 23 14.40 -0.42 8.40
CA LEU A 23 13.46 0.42 9.12
C LEU A 23 13.94 0.73 10.55
N LEU A 24 14.44 -0.27 11.28
CA LEU A 24 14.98 -0.08 12.62
C LEU A 24 16.15 0.91 12.63
N GLU A 25 17.04 0.82 11.65
CA GLU A 25 18.15 1.75 11.48
C GLU A 25 17.66 3.18 11.18
N PHE A 26 16.68 3.32 10.30
CA PHE A 26 16.03 4.60 10.03
C PHE A 26 15.42 5.22 11.29
N ILE A 27 14.57 4.48 12.02
CA ILE A 27 13.92 4.96 13.25
C ILE A 27 14.95 5.27 14.35
N LYS A 28 16.11 4.62 14.36
CA LYS A 28 17.20 4.94 15.31
C LYS A 28 17.84 6.31 15.05
N ASN A 29 17.94 6.73 13.80
CA ASN A 29 18.70 7.92 13.39
C ASN A 29 17.82 9.16 13.14
N VAL A 30 16.50 8.98 13.15
CA VAL A 30 15.50 10.03 12.95
C VAL A 30 14.88 10.42 14.28
N GLU A 31 14.83 11.72 14.55
CA GLU A 31 14.04 12.30 15.65
C GLU A 31 12.89 13.11 15.06
N CYS A 32 11.69 12.93 15.62
CA CYS A 32 10.50 13.61 15.15
C CYS A 32 9.47 13.86 16.26
N GLU A 33 8.68 14.92 16.08
CA GLU A 33 7.54 15.22 16.97
C GLU A 33 6.39 14.25 16.70
N ASN A 34 6.02 14.04 15.44
CA ASN A 34 4.97 13.11 15.04
C ASN A 34 5.53 11.98 14.17
N LEU A 35 5.22 10.74 14.53
CA LEU A 35 5.50 9.54 13.74
C LEU A 35 4.17 8.92 13.29
N PHE A 36 3.88 9.06 12.01
CA PHE A 36 2.72 8.47 11.37
C PHE A 36 3.09 7.09 10.81
N LEU A 37 2.37 6.08 11.25
CA LEU A 37 2.41 4.71 10.72
C LEU A 37 1.15 4.52 9.86
N VAL A 38 1.29 4.62 8.55
CA VAL A 38 0.19 4.75 7.58
C VAL A 38 -0.13 3.39 6.94
N GLY A 39 -0.74 2.53 7.74
CA GLY A 39 -1.24 1.22 7.35
C GLY A 39 -0.18 0.17 7.03
N ASP A 40 -0.65 -1.07 7.06
CA ASP A 40 0.10 -2.28 6.72
C ASP A 40 1.44 -2.39 7.44
N ILE A 41 1.43 -2.03 8.72
CA ILE A 41 2.62 -2.09 9.57
C ILE A 41 2.83 -3.51 10.07
N ILE A 42 1.75 -4.22 10.43
CA ILE A 42 1.77 -5.61 10.88
C ILE A 42 0.87 -6.43 9.95
N ASP A 43 1.43 -7.48 9.36
CA ASP A 43 0.65 -8.35 8.48
C ASP A 43 -0.07 -9.45 9.28
N GLY A 44 -1.28 -9.14 9.74
CA GLY A 44 -2.13 -10.08 10.46
C GLY A 44 -2.50 -11.33 9.64
N TRP A 45 -2.64 -11.19 8.33
CA TRP A 45 -2.96 -12.32 7.44
C TRP A 45 -1.77 -13.29 7.33
N ALA A 46 -0.55 -12.79 7.17
CA ALA A 46 0.66 -13.60 7.18
C ALA A 46 0.82 -14.34 8.52
N LEU A 47 0.62 -13.64 9.64
CA LEU A 47 0.71 -14.24 10.98
C LEU A 47 -0.31 -15.35 11.20
N LYS A 48 -1.56 -15.16 10.74
CA LYS A 48 -2.62 -16.18 10.83
C LYS A 48 -2.29 -17.43 10.01
N ARG A 49 -1.66 -17.27 8.83
CA ARG A 49 -1.27 -18.40 7.97
C ARG A 49 -0.09 -19.17 8.53
N LYS A 50 0.95 -18.46 8.96
CA LYS A 50 2.15 -19.03 9.58
C LYS A 50 2.88 -17.93 10.35
N ILE A 51 2.97 -18.09 11.66
CA ILE A 51 3.69 -17.18 12.53
C ILE A 51 5.17 -17.15 12.11
N THR A 52 5.55 -16.05 11.45
CA THR A 52 6.93 -15.77 11.05
C THR A 52 7.33 -14.44 11.67
N TRP A 53 7.78 -14.51 12.92
CA TRP A 53 8.13 -13.32 13.70
C TRP A 53 9.61 -13.33 14.05
N PHE A 54 10.40 -12.47 13.40
CA PHE A 54 11.82 -12.33 13.68
C PHE A 54 12.06 -11.31 14.79
N GLN A 55 13.19 -11.45 15.49
CA GLN A 55 13.59 -10.49 16.53
C GLN A 55 13.61 -9.04 16.02
N SER A 56 14.02 -8.83 14.76
CA SER A 56 14.01 -7.50 14.13
C SER A 56 12.62 -6.87 14.06
N HIS A 57 11.53 -7.65 14.00
CA HIS A 57 10.16 -7.11 14.05
C HIS A 57 9.87 -6.57 15.45
N SER A 58 10.16 -7.37 16.48
CA SER A 58 10.05 -6.95 17.88
C SER A 58 10.88 -5.69 18.17
N ASP A 59 12.10 -5.61 17.63
CA ASP A 59 12.99 -4.48 17.85
C ASP A 59 12.45 -3.18 17.25
N VAL A 60 11.80 -3.25 16.08
CA VAL A 60 11.10 -2.10 15.47
C VAL A 60 9.99 -1.62 16.40
N ILE A 61 9.10 -2.53 16.82
CA ILE A 61 7.98 -2.18 17.71
C ILE A 61 8.49 -1.58 19.02
N GLN A 62 9.47 -2.22 19.66
CA GLN A 62 10.07 -1.70 20.90
C GLN A 62 10.70 -0.31 20.71
N LYS A 63 11.35 -0.07 19.57
CA LYS A 63 11.95 1.23 19.28
C LYS A 63 10.89 2.32 19.09
N ILE A 64 9.78 2.01 18.41
CA ILE A 64 8.63 2.92 18.27
C ILE A 64 8.03 3.23 19.64
N LEU A 65 7.74 2.21 20.46
CA LEU A 65 7.23 2.38 21.83
C LEU A 65 8.18 3.21 22.70
N ARG A 66 9.49 3.05 22.53
CA ARG A 66 10.50 3.86 23.23
C ARG A 66 10.49 5.32 22.77
N LYS A 67 10.21 5.61 21.49
CA LYS A 67 10.04 6.99 21.00
C LYS A 67 8.77 7.62 21.58
N ALA A 68 7.66 6.88 21.60
CA ALA A 68 6.43 7.33 22.24
C ALA A 68 6.65 7.74 23.70
N ARG A 69 7.32 6.90 24.49
CA ARG A 69 7.67 7.20 25.88
C ARG A 69 8.61 8.40 26.06
N LYS A 70 9.31 8.81 25.01
CA LYS A 70 10.20 9.99 25.01
C LYS A 70 9.51 11.27 24.51
N GLY A 71 8.22 11.21 24.18
CA GLY A 71 7.44 12.37 23.76
C GLY A 71 7.16 12.47 22.26
N THR A 72 7.57 11.50 21.45
CA THR A 72 7.11 11.45 20.04
C THR A 72 5.65 11.01 20.01
N ASN A 73 4.76 11.79 19.39
CA ASN A 73 3.39 11.38 19.13
C ASN A 73 3.37 10.32 18.03
N VAL A 74 2.93 9.12 18.33
CA VAL A 74 2.81 8.02 17.35
C VAL A 74 1.35 7.89 16.95
N ILE A 75 1.06 8.12 15.67
CA ILE A 75 -0.27 7.99 15.10
C ILE A 75 -0.25 6.79 14.17
N TYR A 76 -0.98 5.74 14.52
CA TYR A 76 -1.08 4.53 13.72
C TYR A 76 -2.44 4.50 13.02
N ILE A 77 -2.41 4.68 11.71
CA ILE A 77 -3.54 4.56 10.82
C ILE A 77 -3.59 3.12 10.32
N LEU A 78 -4.69 2.41 10.54
CA LEU A 78 -4.79 1.00 10.15
C LEU A 78 -4.87 0.82 8.63
N GLY A 79 -4.19 -0.19 8.12
CA GLY A 79 -4.41 -0.75 6.79
C GLY A 79 -5.31 -1.98 6.80
N ASN A 80 -5.49 -2.59 5.64
CA ASN A 80 -6.32 -3.79 5.47
C ASN A 80 -5.68 -5.04 6.11
N HIS A 81 -4.34 -5.13 6.16
CA HIS A 81 -3.63 -6.23 6.80
C HIS A 81 -3.63 -6.13 8.34
N ASP A 82 -3.91 -4.94 8.87
CA ASP A 82 -3.96 -4.65 10.30
C ASP A 82 -5.37 -4.92 10.92
N GLU A 83 -6.27 -5.60 10.20
CA GLU A 83 -7.69 -5.78 10.57
C GLU A 83 -7.91 -6.36 11.98
N PHE A 84 -6.95 -7.12 12.50
CA PHE A 84 -6.99 -7.66 13.86
C PHE A 84 -7.07 -6.59 14.96
N VAL A 85 -6.65 -5.36 14.67
CA VAL A 85 -6.72 -4.20 15.58
C VAL A 85 -8.06 -3.44 15.46
N LYS A 86 -8.77 -3.61 14.35
CA LYS A 86 -9.99 -2.86 14.01
C LYS A 86 -11.08 -2.88 15.10
N PRO A 87 -11.36 -3.99 15.80
CA PRO A 87 -12.38 -4.02 16.87
C PRO A 87 -12.08 -3.11 18.06
N PHE A 88 -10.84 -2.62 18.19
CA PHE A 88 -10.39 -1.81 19.32
C PHE A 88 -10.36 -0.31 19.03
N LEU A 89 -10.81 0.12 17.84
CA LEU A 89 -10.72 1.52 17.44
C LEU A 89 -11.85 2.42 17.98
N PRO A 90 -11.57 3.70 18.28
CA PRO A 90 -10.22 4.28 18.40
C PRO A 90 -9.51 3.74 19.65
N LEU A 91 -8.20 3.48 19.52
CA LEU A 91 -7.40 2.98 20.64
C LEU A 91 -6.31 3.98 21.01
N GLN A 92 -6.31 4.41 22.26
CA GLN A 92 -5.22 5.21 22.83
C GLN A 92 -4.39 4.34 23.76
N LEU A 93 -3.08 4.27 23.54
CA LEU A 93 -2.13 3.47 24.32
C LEU A 93 -1.13 4.38 25.03
N GLY A 94 -1.33 4.57 26.33
CA GLY A 94 -0.58 5.58 27.08
C GLY A 94 -0.85 6.99 26.53
N ASP A 95 0.11 7.89 26.73
CA ASP A 95 -0.12 9.31 26.45
C ASP A 95 0.13 9.70 24.97
N ASN A 96 1.02 8.97 24.28
CA ASN A 96 1.59 9.39 22.99
C ASN A 96 1.38 8.37 21.86
N ILE A 97 0.44 7.43 21.99
CA ILE A 97 0.12 6.48 20.91
C ILE A 97 -1.38 6.49 20.68
N THR A 98 -1.78 6.78 19.44
CA THR A 98 -3.18 6.78 19.02
C THR A 98 -3.32 5.92 17.78
N ILE A 99 -4.27 5.00 17.78
CA ILE A 99 -4.59 4.13 16.65
C ILE A 99 -5.97 4.52 16.11
N LEU A 100 -6.03 4.76 14.81
CA LEU A 100 -7.18 5.35 14.10
C LEU A 100 -7.37 4.71 12.71
N HIS A 101 -8.48 5.01 12.05
CA HIS A 101 -8.72 4.66 10.65
C HIS A 101 -8.20 5.71 9.67
N GLU A 102 -8.19 6.97 10.08
CA GLU A 102 -7.75 8.12 9.30
C GLU A 102 -7.37 9.25 10.25
N TYR A 103 -6.64 10.24 9.75
CA TYR A 103 -6.24 11.40 10.55
C TYR A 103 -6.26 12.68 9.72
N THR A 104 -6.73 13.78 10.32
CA THR A 104 -6.63 15.11 9.70
C THR A 104 -5.32 15.77 10.13
N TYR A 105 -4.39 15.91 9.19
CA TYR A 105 -3.08 16.53 9.41
C TYR A 105 -3.04 17.96 8.87
N TYR A 106 -2.43 18.88 9.61
CA TYR A 106 -2.14 20.24 9.15
C TYR A 106 -0.64 20.44 8.98
N ASP A 107 -0.24 20.86 7.79
CA ASP A 107 1.17 21.12 7.48
C ASP A 107 1.67 22.43 8.12
N LEU A 108 2.83 22.95 7.68
CA LEU A 108 3.38 24.22 8.19
C LEU A 108 2.68 25.45 7.62
N ASN A 109 1.98 25.30 6.49
CA ASN A 109 1.22 26.36 5.80
C ASN A 109 -0.27 26.30 6.15
N ASN A 110 -0.65 25.52 7.16
CA ASN A 110 -2.04 25.29 7.58
C ASN A 110 -2.94 24.67 6.49
N GLN A 111 -2.34 23.96 5.53
CA GLN A 111 -3.07 23.14 4.56
C GLN A 111 -3.52 21.85 5.25
N LYS A 112 -4.76 21.45 4.98
CA LYS A 112 -5.45 20.33 5.60
C LYS A 112 -5.33 19.09 4.74
N PHE A 113 -4.66 18.06 5.25
CA PHE A 113 -4.45 16.77 4.58
C PHE A 113 -5.23 15.66 5.28
N LEU A 114 -5.85 14.78 4.50
CA LEU A 114 -6.39 13.52 4.99
C LEU A 114 -5.28 12.48 4.92
N VAL A 115 -4.89 11.93 6.07
CA VAL A 115 -3.93 10.82 6.14
C VAL A 115 -4.72 9.51 6.23
N THR A 116 -4.55 8.63 5.26
CA THR A 116 -5.26 7.35 5.19
C THR A 116 -4.43 6.31 4.43
N HIS A 117 -4.62 5.02 4.72
CA HIS A 117 -3.87 3.97 4.04
C HIS A 117 -4.33 3.75 2.58
N GLY A 118 -5.60 4.01 2.26
CA GLY A 118 -6.11 3.92 0.88
C GLY A 118 -6.70 2.56 0.46
N ASP A 119 -6.93 1.64 1.41
CA ASP A 119 -7.61 0.34 1.21
C ASP A 119 -9.12 0.44 0.90
N ILE A 120 -9.66 1.66 0.86
CA ILE A 120 -11.05 1.96 0.43
C ILE A 120 -11.37 1.26 -0.91
N PHE A 121 -10.37 1.12 -1.80
CA PHE A 121 -10.52 0.41 -3.07
C PHE A 121 -10.18 -1.09 -3.06
N ASP A 122 -9.57 -1.64 -2.00
CA ASP A 122 -9.38 -3.09 -1.85
C ASP A 122 -10.70 -3.82 -1.64
N THR A 123 -11.61 -3.16 -0.92
CA THR A 123 -12.99 -3.62 -0.74
C THR A 123 -13.77 -3.57 -2.08
N ILE A 124 -13.50 -2.57 -2.93
CA ILE A 124 -14.12 -2.43 -4.25
C ILE A 124 -13.52 -3.42 -5.27
N THR A 125 -12.21 -3.65 -5.25
CA THR A 125 -11.51 -4.56 -6.18
C THR A 125 -11.88 -6.03 -5.97
N LEU A 126 -12.33 -6.44 -4.78
CA LEU A 126 -12.85 -7.79 -4.54
C LEU A 126 -13.98 -8.17 -5.51
N THR A 127 -14.79 -7.21 -5.97
CA THR A 127 -15.87 -7.48 -6.96
C THR A 127 -15.37 -7.68 -8.40
N LYS A 128 -14.13 -7.28 -8.72
CA LYS A 128 -13.56 -7.31 -10.09
C LYS A 128 -12.33 -8.21 -10.25
N LYS A 129 -11.85 -8.89 -9.19
CA LYS A 129 -10.70 -9.84 -9.27
C LYS A 129 -10.86 -10.91 -10.33
N TRP A 130 -12.08 -11.41 -10.55
CA TRP A 130 -12.40 -12.38 -11.61
C TRP A 130 -12.14 -11.84 -13.02
N LEU A 131 -12.29 -10.53 -13.24
CA LEU A 131 -12.04 -9.87 -14.52
C LEU A 131 -10.54 -9.82 -14.85
N ALA A 132 -9.71 -9.57 -13.83
CA ALA A 132 -8.25 -9.58 -13.96
C ALA A 132 -7.74 -11.01 -14.22
N LEU A 133 -8.28 -12.01 -13.50
CA LEU A 133 -7.95 -13.42 -13.70
C LEU A 133 -8.42 -13.97 -15.06
N LEU A 134 -9.60 -13.55 -15.54
CA LEU A 134 -10.04 -13.84 -16.90
C LEU A 134 -9.10 -13.22 -17.95
N GLY A 135 -8.61 -12.00 -17.70
CA GLY A 135 -7.63 -11.36 -18.55
C GLY A 135 -6.33 -12.17 -18.68
N ASP A 136 -5.84 -12.72 -17.56
CA ASP A 136 -4.60 -13.49 -17.51
C ASP A 136 -4.76 -14.91 -18.09
N SER A 137 -5.91 -15.54 -17.88
CA SER A 137 -6.26 -16.84 -18.49
C SER A 137 -6.46 -16.71 -20.01
N ALA A 138 -7.16 -15.66 -20.46
CA ALA A 138 -7.28 -15.34 -21.87
C ALA A 138 -5.92 -15.01 -22.51
N TYR A 139 -5.02 -14.37 -21.77
CA TYR A 139 -3.64 -14.09 -22.19
C TYR A 139 -2.81 -15.37 -22.43
N MET A 140 -2.86 -16.33 -21.50
CA MET A 140 -2.19 -17.62 -21.67
C MET A 140 -2.78 -18.45 -22.81
N PHE A 141 -4.10 -18.40 -22.99
CA PHE A 141 -4.78 -19.00 -24.15
C PHE A 141 -4.36 -18.36 -25.48
N LEU A 142 -4.25 -17.03 -25.54
CA LEU A 142 -3.79 -16.35 -26.74
C LEU A 142 -2.32 -16.65 -27.07
N LEU A 143 -1.46 -16.79 -26.05
CA LEU A 143 -0.06 -17.20 -26.24
C LEU A 143 0.07 -18.65 -26.72
N SER A 144 -0.78 -19.56 -26.23
CA SER A 144 -0.79 -20.97 -26.68
C SER A 144 -1.27 -21.09 -28.14
N VAL A 145 -2.19 -20.21 -28.56
CA VAL A 145 -2.69 -20.10 -29.94
C VAL A 145 -1.69 -19.41 -30.89
N ASN A 146 -0.75 -18.62 -30.37
CA ASN A 146 0.23 -17.88 -31.17
C ASN A 146 1.31 -18.78 -31.82
N LYS A 147 1.68 -19.89 -31.16
CA LYS A 147 2.64 -20.88 -31.70
C LYS A 147 2.13 -21.60 -32.96
N PRO A 148 0.91 -22.19 -32.98
CA PRO A 148 0.37 -22.81 -34.19
C PRO A 148 0.08 -21.78 -35.30
N LEU A 149 -0.41 -20.58 -34.96
CA LEU A 149 -0.64 -19.51 -35.95
C LEU A 149 0.63 -19.06 -36.67
N ASN A 150 1.77 -18.95 -35.96
CA ASN A 150 3.05 -18.63 -36.57
C ASN A 150 3.58 -19.77 -37.48
N LYS A 151 3.28 -21.03 -37.13
CA LYS A 151 3.64 -22.20 -37.94
C LYS A 151 2.83 -22.26 -39.23
N ILE A 152 1.52 -22.02 -39.15
CA ILE A 152 0.61 -21.92 -40.31
C ILE A 152 0.97 -20.68 -41.18
N ARG A 153 1.28 -19.53 -40.57
CA ARG A 153 1.69 -18.31 -41.30
C ARG A 153 2.95 -18.47 -42.14
N LYS A 154 3.95 -19.21 -41.64
CA LYS A 154 5.18 -19.51 -42.40
C LYS A 154 4.89 -20.36 -43.64
N ILE A 155 3.85 -21.20 -43.58
CA ILE A 155 3.41 -22.03 -44.70
C ILE A 155 2.62 -21.20 -45.75
N VAL A 156 1.91 -20.15 -45.33
CA VAL A 156 1.02 -19.34 -46.21
C VAL A 156 1.65 -18.01 -46.68
N GLY A 157 2.92 -17.73 -46.34
CA GLY A 157 3.69 -16.63 -46.96
C GLY A 157 3.28 -15.18 -46.61
N LEU A 158 2.48 -14.97 -45.57
CA LEU A 158 1.93 -13.65 -45.23
C LEU A 158 2.93 -12.76 -44.44
N LYS A 159 3.40 -11.68 -45.09
CA LYS A 159 4.45 -10.73 -44.65
C LYS A 159 3.96 -9.51 -43.84
N LYS A 160 2.90 -9.58 -43.01
CA LYS A 160 2.50 -8.42 -42.17
C LYS A 160 2.82 -8.64 -40.68
N TYR A 161 3.68 -7.79 -40.14
CA TYR A 161 4.13 -7.82 -38.75
C TYR A 161 3.03 -7.32 -37.80
N TRP A 162 2.80 -8.03 -36.70
CA TRP A 162 1.92 -7.60 -35.60
C TRP A 162 2.81 -7.43 -34.37
N SER A 163 2.94 -6.20 -33.85
CA SER A 163 3.92 -5.91 -32.80
C SER A 163 3.34 -6.11 -31.40
N LEU A 164 3.90 -7.09 -30.68
CA LEU A 164 3.68 -7.34 -29.26
C LEU A 164 3.87 -6.07 -28.40
N SER A 165 4.72 -5.15 -28.85
CA SER A 165 4.94 -3.83 -28.23
C SER A 165 3.70 -2.92 -28.22
N LYS A 166 2.79 -3.04 -29.19
CA LYS A 166 1.53 -2.29 -29.21
C LYS A 166 0.53 -2.83 -28.18
N PHE A 167 0.62 -4.12 -27.84
CA PHE A 167 -0.21 -4.80 -26.84
C PHE A 167 0.31 -4.59 -25.41
N VAL A 168 1.63 -4.65 -25.17
CA VAL A 168 2.23 -4.27 -23.87
C VAL A 168 1.89 -2.82 -23.51
N LYS A 169 1.88 -1.92 -24.50
CA LYS A 169 1.45 -0.53 -24.34
C LYS A 169 -0.03 -0.40 -23.90
N GLN A 170 -0.88 -1.40 -24.15
CA GLN A 170 -2.29 -1.40 -23.70
C GLN A 170 -2.45 -1.90 -22.27
N ASN A 171 -1.67 -2.89 -21.83
CA ASN A 171 -1.67 -3.33 -20.43
C ASN A 171 -1.14 -2.23 -19.50
N VAL A 172 -0.08 -1.52 -19.91
CA VAL A 172 0.41 -0.33 -19.20
C VAL A 172 -0.67 0.77 -19.15
N LYS A 173 -1.40 1.00 -20.25
CA LYS A 173 -2.53 1.94 -20.25
C LYS A 173 -3.65 1.54 -19.29
N LYS A 174 -3.97 0.25 -19.15
CA LYS A 174 -5.02 -0.20 -18.22
C LYS A 174 -4.63 0.03 -16.76
N SER A 175 -3.40 -0.31 -16.37
CA SER A 175 -2.90 -0.04 -15.03
C SER A 175 -2.82 1.47 -14.73
N LEU A 176 -2.37 2.28 -15.71
CA LEU A 176 -2.34 3.74 -15.57
C LEU A 176 -3.74 4.34 -15.47
N MET A 177 -4.69 3.88 -16.29
CA MET A 177 -6.09 4.32 -16.21
C MET A 177 -6.71 3.99 -14.85
N TYR A 178 -6.39 2.82 -14.29
CA TYR A 178 -6.84 2.43 -12.95
C TYR A 178 -6.27 3.35 -11.86
N ILE A 179 -4.96 3.65 -11.89
CA ILE A 179 -4.33 4.58 -10.95
C ILE A 179 -4.96 5.98 -11.08
N CYS A 180 -5.11 6.48 -12.31
CA CYS A 180 -5.74 7.78 -12.53
C CYS A 180 -7.20 7.81 -12.07
N GLU A 181 -7.97 6.72 -12.22
CA GLU A 181 -9.35 6.65 -11.73
C GLU A 181 -9.39 6.68 -10.20
N PHE A 182 -8.49 5.96 -9.54
CA PHE A 182 -8.31 5.98 -8.09
C PHE A 182 -7.97 7.40 -7.58
N GLU A 183 -6.93 8.02 -8.14
CA GLU A 183 -6.52 9.38 -7.79
C GLU A 183 -7.67 10.38 -7.98
N ASN A 184 -8.44 10.27 -9.07
CA ASN A 184 -9.58 11.14 -9.32
C ASN A 184 -10.70 10.98 -8.30
N ILE A 185 -10.97 9.76 -7.82
CA ILE A 185 -11.98 9.52 -6.78
C ILE A 185 -11.50 10.09 -5.45
N MET A 186 -10.24 9.85 -5.09
CA MET A 186 -9.61 10.39 -3.89
C MET A 186 -9.63 11.92 -3.88
N ILE A 187 -9.26 12.57 -4.99
CA ILE A 187 -9.34 14.03 -5.14
C ILE A 187 -10.79 14.54 -4.97
N LYS A 188 -11.79 13.82 -5.50
CA LYS A 188 -13.20 14.21 -5.32
C LYS A 188 -13.64 14.13 -3.86
N ILE A 189 -13.23 13.08 -3.14
CA ILE A 189 -13.52 12.91 -1.71
C ILE A 189 -12.82 14.01 -0.92
N ALA A 190 -11.53 14.25 -1.16
CA ALA A 190 -10.77 15.32 -0.52
C ALA A 190 -11.47 16.68 -0.72
N LYS A 191 -11.83 17.03 -1.95
CA LYS A 191 -12.54 18.28 -2.24
C LYS A 191 -13.90 18.38 -1.56
N LYS A 192 -14.66 17.29 -1.52
CA LYS A 192 -15.97 17.25 -0.86
C LYS A 192 -15.85 17.50 0.65
N GLU A 193 -14.83 16.94 1.28
CA GLU A 193 -14.57 17.04 2.72
C GLU A 193 -13.62 18.22 3.09
N ASN A 194 -13.39 19.14 2.13
CA ASN A 194 -12.55 20.33 2.26
C ASN A 194 -11.09 20.03 2.70
N PHE A 195 -10.48 19.00 2.13
CA PHE A 195 -9.04 18.73 2.24
C PHE A 195 -8.28 19.29 1.03
N ASP A 196 -7.09 19.81 1.29
CA ASP A 196 -6.15 20.31 0.29
C ASP A 196 -5.34 19.19 -0.37
N GLY A 197 -5.24 18.04 0.30
CA GLY A 197 -4.57 16.86 -0.23
C GLY A 197 -4.83 15.59 0.58
N ILE A 198 -4.29 14.49 0.09
CA ILE A 198 -4.33 13.18 0.75
C ILE A 198 -2.89 12.69 0.89
N ILE A 199 -2.58 12.10 2.04
CA ILE A 199 -1.31 11.44 2.36
C ILE A 199 -1.60 9.96 2.59
#